data_AF-A0A2A3YBZ6-F1
#
_entry.id   AF-A0A2A3YBZ6-F1
#
_cell.length_a   1.000
_cell.length_b   1.000
_cell.length_c   1.000
_cell.angle_alpha   90.00
_cell.angle_beta   90.00
_cell.angle_gamma   90.00
#
_symmetry.space_group_name_H-M   'P 1'
#
loop_
_entity.id
_entity.type
_entity.pdbx_description
1 polymer ?
#
loop_
_entity_poly.entity_id
_entity_poly.type
_entity_poly.pdbx_seq_one_letter_code
_entity_poly.pdbx_strand_id
1 'polypeptide(L)'
;MVAFALEQENHYRAPAFRRADDPEDPFIAYRDLSTTDLPASLTLDQMLVEEPQWAVNQLTYVRTVLAQLRELAMCRLESASEDAARNETLQETC
;
A
#
# COMPACT_ATOMS: atom_id res chain seq x y z
N MET A 1 15.59 5.32 -7.50
CA MET A 1 14.97 4.44 -6.50
C MET A 1 13.87 3.68 -7.22
N VAL A 2 13.96 2.35 -7.29
CA VAL A 2 12.94 1.52 -7.94
C VAL A 2 12.15 0.80 -6.84
N ALA A 3 10.84 0.98 -6.84
CA ALA A 3 9.91 0.43 -5.88
C ALA A 3 8.97 -0.52 -6.63
N PHE A 4 9.27 -1.82 -6.61
CA PHE A 4 8.56 -2.83 -7.40
C PHE A 4 7.21 -3.27 -6.81
N ALA A 5 6.95 -2.91 -5.55
CA ALA A 5 5.88 -3.54 -4.76
C ALA A 5 4.45 -3.12 -5.13
N LEU A 6 4.23 -2.36 -6.20
CA LEU A 6 2.89 -1.93 -6.64
C LEU A 6 2.56 -2.27 -8.10
N GLU A 7 3.54 -2.71 -8.90
CA GLU A 7 3.33 -3.01 -10.33
C GLU A 7 3.21 -4.52 -10.61
N GLN A 8 3.84 -5.38 -9.80
CA GLN A 8 3.82 -6.84 -10.04
C GLN A 8 2.57 -7.56 -9.51
N GLU A 9 1.75 -6.89 -8.70
CA GLU A 9 0.51 -7.47 -8.13
C GLU A 9 -0.77 -6.74 -8.61
N ASN A 10 -0.69 -5.84 -9.60
CA ASN A 10 -1.82 -4.99 -9.95
C ASN A 10 -2.86 -5.62 -10.89
N HIS A 11 -2.77 -6.94 -11.12
CA HIS A 11 -3.78 -7.74 -11.83
C HIS A 11 -4.27 -8.94 -11.00
N TYR A 12 -4.12 -8.87 -9.68
CA TYR A 12 -4.73 -9.81 -8.77
C TYR A 12 -6.25 -9.60 -8.74
N ARG A 13 -6.97 -10.27 -9.66
CA ARG A 13 -8.36 -10.64 -9.36
C ARG A 13 -8.25 -11.76 -8.33
N ALA A 14 -8.32 -11.41 -7.05
CA ALA A 14 -8.43 -12.38 -5.97
C ALA A 14 -9.45 -13.44 -6.38
N PRO A 15 -9.24 -14.75 -6.06
CA PRO A 15 -10.25 -15.76 -6.30
C PRO A 15 -11.57 -15.18 -5.79
N ALA A 16 -12.58 -15.20 -6.67
CA ALA A 16 -13.82 -14.45 -6.46
C ALA A 16 -14.26 -14.70 -5.02
N PHE A 17 -14.32 -13.62 -4.22
CA PHE A 17 -15.00 -13.67 -2.94
C PHE A 17 -16.31 -14.41 -3.18
N ARG A 18 -16.50 -15.56 -2.53
CA ARG A 18 -17.70 -16.35 -2.72
C ARG A 18 -18.88 -15.46 -2.37
N ARG A 19 -19.72 -15.18 -3.35
CA ARG A 19 -20.95 -14.42 -3.14
C ARG A 19 -22.03 -15.39 -2.72
N ALA A 20 -23.04 -14.88 -2.02
CA ALA A 20 -24.13 -15.71 -1.51
C ALA A 20 -24.95 -16.37 -2.64
N ASP A 21 -24.87 -15.83 -3.85
CA ASP A 21 -25.53 -16.28 -5.08
C ASP A 21 -24.64 -17.17 -5.97
N ASP A 22 -23.39 -17.44 -5.58
CA ASP A 22 -22.53 -18.35 -6.34
C ASP A 22 -23.04 -19.80 -6.25
N PRO A 23 -22.96 -20.58 -7.35
CA PRO A 23 -23.34 -21.98 -7.34
C PRO A 23 -22.46 -22.80 -6.36
N GLU A 24 -22.92 -24.00 -6.02
CA GLU A 24 -22.22 -24.89 -5.08
C GLU A 24 -20.78 -25.20 -5.53
N ASP A 25 -20.58 -25.32 -6.84
CA ASP A 25 -19.29 -25.55 -7.50
C ASP A 25 -19.05 -24.51 -8.63
N PRO A 26 -18.55 -23.30 -8.31
CA PRO A 26 -18.34 -22.26 -9.29
C PRO A 26 -17.15 -22.58 -10.19
N PHE A 27 -17.38 -22.59 -11.51
CA PHE A 27 -16.32 -22.79 -12.48
C PHE A 27 -15.28 -21.67 -12.41
N ILE A 28 -14.04 -22.03 -12.07
CA ILE A 28 -12.89 -21.13 -12.14
C ILE A 28 -12.26 -21.31 -13.52
N ALA A 29 -12.37 -20.29 -14.37
CA ALA A 29 -11.75 -20.30 -15.68
C ALA A 29 -10.22 -20.45 -15.54
N TYR A 30 -9.63 -21.27 -16.40
CA TYR A 30 -8.17 -21.36 -16.51
C TYR A 30 -7.60 -19.98 -16.86
N ARG A 31 -6.51 -19.60 -16.18
CA ARG A 31 -5.81 -18.35 -16.44
C ARG A 31 -4.45 -18.68 -17.02
N ASP A 32 -4.07 -17.91 -18.04
CA ASP A 32 -2.70 -17.90 -18.50
C ASP A 32 -1.75 -17.49 -17.35
N LEU A 33 -0.54 -18.02 -17.40
CA LEU A 33 0.50 -17.65 -16.45
C LEU A 33 0.73 -16.14 -16.54
N SER A 34 0.74 -15.48 -15.38
CA SER A 34 1.12 -14.07 -15.32
C SER A 34 2.60 -13.99 -15.68
N THR A 35 2.90 -13.48 -16.87
CA THR A 35 4.27 -13.20 -17.29
C THR A 35 4.58 -11.76 -16.94
N THR A 36 5.58 -11.56 -16.09
CA THR A 36 6.15 -10.23 -15.89
C THR A 36 7.48 -10.20 -16.62
N ASP A 37 7.50 -9.52 -17.75
CA ASP A 37 8.72 -9.38 -18.54
C ASP A 37 9.75 -8.56 -17.77
N LEU A 38 11.03 -8.86 -18.01
CA LEU A 38 12.11 -8.03 -17.50
C LEU A 38 12.04 -6.65 -18.18
N PRO A 39 12.35 -5.55 -17.47
CA PRO A 39 12.46 -4.25 -18.09
C PRO A 39 13.46 -4.30 -19.26
N ALA A 40 13.12 -3.69 -20.39
CA ALA A 40 13.94 -3.76 -21.61
C ALA A 40 15.39 -3.27 -21.42
N SER A 41 15.65 -2.49 -20.37
CA SER A 41 16.96 -1.93 -20.02
C SER A 41 17.80 -2.80 -19.08
N LEU A 42 17.30 -3.94 -18.61
CA LEU A 42 17.95 -4.76 -17.59
C LEU A 42 18.07 -6.22 -18.03
N THR A 43 19.23 -6.81 -17.79
CA THR A 43 19.41 -8.26 -17.95
C THR A 43 18.96 -9.00 -16.69
N LEU A 44 18.68 -10.30 -16.83
CA LEU A 44 18.34 -11.16 -15.69
C LEU A 44 19.42 -11.13 -14.61
N ASP A 45 20.69 -11.26 -14.99
CA ASP A 45 21.81 -11.27 -14.04
C ASP A 45 21.91 -9.93 -13.28
N GLN A 46 21.71 -8.81 -13.97
CA GLN A 46 21.69 -7.49 -13.33
C GLN A 46 20.54 -7.39 -12.33
N MET A 47 19.35 -7.91 -12.67
CA MET A 47 18.21 -7.90 -11.76
C MET A 47 18.46 -8.75 -10.51
N LEU A 48 19.00 -9.97 -10.67
CA LEU A 48 19.27 -10.85 -9.53
C LEU A 48 20.31 -10.28 -8.57
N VAL A 49 21.31 -9.56 -9.09
CA VAL A 49 22.33 -8.90 -8.26
C VAL A 49 21.75 -7.71 -7.49
N GLU A 50 20.88 -6.93 -8.12
CA GLU A 50 20.35 -5.68 -7.55
C GLU A 50 19.09 -5.88 -6.69
N GLU A 51 18.35 -6.96 -6.90
CA GLU A 51 17.08 -7.26 -6.23
C GLU A 51 17.14 -7.15 -4.70
N PRO A 52 18.15 -7.70 -3.99
CA PRO A 52 18.23 -7.57 -2.53
C PRO A 52 18.31 -6.10 -2.08
N GLN A 53 19.06 -5.27 -2.81
CA GLN A 53 19.18 -3.86 -2.49
C GLN A 53 17.88 -3.11 -2.76
N TRP A 54 17.16 -3.47 -3.83
CA TRP A 54 15.84 -2.91 -4.11
C TRP A 54 14.82 -3.27 -3.03
N ALA A 55 14.85 -4.48 -2.48
CA ALA A 55 14.00 -4.87 -1.37
C ALA A 55 14.27 -4.02 -0.11
N VAL A 56 15.55 -3.75 0.20
CA VAL A 56 15.93 -2.86 1.31
C VAL A 56 15.47 -1.42 1.06
N ASN A 57 15.59 -0.94 -0.18
CA ASN A 57 15.10 0.39 -0.57
C ASN A 57 13.58 0.49 -0.40
N GLN A 58 12.85 -0.55 -0.80
CA GLN A 58 11.39 -0.63 -0.62
C GLN A 58 11.01 -0.55 0.85
N LEU A 59 11.68 -1.34 1.71
CA LEU A 59 11.43 -1.32 3.14
C LEU A 59 11.68 0.06 3.74
N THR A 60 12.78 0.70 3.33
CA THR A 60 13.15 2.03 3.80
C THR A 60 12.09 3.05 3.40
N TYR A 61 11.69 3.05 2.13
CA TYR A 61 10.66 3.94 1.61
C TYR A 61 9.33 3.78 2.35
N VAL A 62 8.82 2.55 2.48
CA VAL A 62 7.54 2.28 3.15
C VAL A 62 7.60 2.72 4.62
N ARG A 63 8.69 2.43 5.33
CA ARG A 63 8.86 2.87 6.73
C ARG A 63 8.86 4.39 6.85
N THR A 64 9.53 5.09 5.93
CA THR A 64 9.54 6.56 5.91
C THR A 64 8.14 7.12 5.68
N VAL A 65 7.40 6.60 4.70
CA VAL A 65 6.02 7.04 4.43
C VAL A 65 5.13 6.80 5.65
N LEU A 66 5.20 5.63 6.28
CA LEU A 66 4.42 5.33 7.48
C LEU A 66 4.77 6.26 8.66
N ALA A 67 6.05 6.59 8.84
CA ALA A 67 6.47 7.53 9.87
C ALA A 67 5.90 8.94 9.61
N GLN A 68 5.94 9.41 8.36
CA GLN A 68 5.37 10.70 7.96
C GLN A 68 3.85 10.74 8.18
N LEU A 69 3.13 9.70 7.78
CA LEU A 69 1.68 9.60 7.98
C LEU A 69 1.32 9.60 9.47
N ARG A 70 2.10 8.90 10.30
CA ARG A 70 1.91 8.90 11.75
C ARG A 70 2.11 10.29 12.34
N GLU A 71 3.17 10.99 11.95
CA GLU A 71 3.45 12.36 12.42
C GLU A 71 2.30 13.30 12.08
N LEU A 72 1.85 13.29 10.81
CA LEU A 72 0.72 14.10 10.37
C LEU A 72 -0.57 13.79 11.13
N ALA A 73 -0.84 12.52 11.41
CA ALA A 73 -1.99 12.11 12.20
C ALA A 73 -1.89 12.62 13.65
N MET A 74 -0.70 12.57 14.25
CA MET A 74 -0.47 13.10 15.60
C MET A 74 -0.68 14.61 15.67
N CYS A 75 -0.08 15.38 14.74
CA CYS A 75 -0.30 16.83 14.67
C CYS A 75 -1.79 17.18 14.50
N ARG A 76 -2.52 16.40 13.69
CA ARG A 76 -3.96 16.61 13.47
C ARG A 76 -4.80 16.34 14.72
N LEU A 77 -4.43 15.33 15.51
CA LEU A 77 -5.11 15.02 16.78
C LEU A 77 -4.85 16.10 17.83
N GLU A 78 -3.61 16.57 17.93
CA GLU A 78 -3.23 17.69 18.81
C GLU A 78 -4.01 18.96 18.44
N SER A 79 -4.02 19.35 17.16
CA SER A 79 -4.78 20.52 16.71
C SER A 79 -6.28 20.38 16.99
N ALA A 80 -6.86 19.18 16.82
CA ALA A 80 -8.27 18.91 17.15
C ALA A 80 -8.56 19.15 18.62
N SER A 81 -7.65 18.72 19.49
CA SER A 81 -7.79 18.85 20.94
C SER A 81 -7.70 20.30 21.40
N GLU A 82 -6.78 21.08 20.79
CA GLU A 82 -6.63 22.50 21.07
C GLU A 82 -7.86 23.30 20.61
N ASP A 83 -8.41 22.97 19.44
CA ASP A 83 -9.64 23.57 18.91
C ASP A 83 -10.84 23.28 19.82
N ALA A 84 -10.96 22.04 20.33
CA ALA A 84 -12.01 21.66 21.27
C ALA A 84 -11.91 22.45 22.59
N ALA A 85 -10.73 22.50 23.21
CA ALA A 85 -10.51 23.23 24.46
C ALA A 85 -10.77 24.74 24.31
N ARG A 86 -10.37 25.32 23.18
CA ARG A 86 -10.63 26.74 22.85
C ARG A 86 -12.13 27.02 22.75
N ASN A 87 -12.89 26.13 22.12
CA ASN A 87 -14.34 26.28 21.96
C ASN A 87 -15.10 26.13 23.28
N GLU A 88 -14.67 25.25 24.18
CA GLU A 88 -15.22 25.13 25.54
C GLU A 88 -14.99 26.41 26.35
N THR A 89 -13.77 26.97 26.28
CA THR A 89 -13.43 28.22 26.99
C THR A 89 -14.28 29.41 26.52
N LEU A 90 -14.63 29.47 25.23
CA LEU A 90 -15.50 30.50 24.65
C LEU A 90 -16.97 30.34 25.06
N GLN A 91 -17.43 29.11 25.30
CA GLN A 91 -18.78 28.83 25.78
C GLN A 91 -18.95 29.18 27.26
N GLU A 92 -17.92 29.02 28.09
CA GLU A 92 -17.96 29.38 29.51
C GLU A 92 -17.87 30.89 29.78
N THR A 93 -17.44 31.67 28.78
CA THR A 93 -17.28 33.13 28.88
C THR A 93 -18.42 33.95 28.25
N CYS A 94 -19.44 33.29 27.69
CA CYS A 94 -20.68 33.90 27.19
C CYS A 94 -21.86 33.58 28.10
#